data_AF-A0A3R7DPT2-F1
#
_entry.id   AF-A0A3R7DPT2-F1
#
_cell.length_a   1.000
_cell.length_b   1.000
_cell.length_c   1.000
_cell.angle_alpha   90.00
_cell.angle_beta   90.00
_cell.angle_gamma   90.00
#
_symmetry.space_group_name_H-M   'P 1'
#
loop_
_entity.id
_entity.type
_entity.pdbx_description
1 polymer ?
#
loop_
_entity_poly.entity_id
_entity_poly.type
_entity_poly.pdbx_seq_one_letter_code
_entity_poly.pdbx_strand_id
1 'polypeptide(L)'
;MPSDVSFFFGGPLAINMFIAGGALNLMIFRSMGFPLEKVFGIHADEVPTPRGLITFAAFLTTLLGALYYVFKLHSIALIGRCHELVLVVYCVVVLALLTLPCNVLHVKFRRFLGRTLRRCLFPFTWVSSGGIVFAQTETPFVEVYIADGLTSMSKIFGDVAVAILMMRQSVVGVRDDMYTSKMKHHLLPYLATASPYMIRGVQCLISYHRAALVNDKFLHVLNTFKYGTGLCVILVGALPVLLSPSSMSDQRLLDTETLFLLCACCNSLYSLFWDVVMDWGLGQPPIPAKGGTTDKPSAHTDHDLKQSSKAATSSSPPLWNASQPNLHAYLRHTLLYQPKAVYFAALAIDALLRVLWVTSNWHWVDVVGADFKMVAQVAEVCRRCMWNFFRVEWQCVKLGWLPPLHPPASRSTYYVLKGDEDGDESLLELSASVPTSPTSPPPVPHLINDNNKHSVTTLHHHVKQGGVDKHV
;
A
#
# COMPACT_ATOMS: atom_id res chain seq x y z
N MET A 1 -15.93 25.22 -21.62
CA MET A 1 -17.20 24.55 -21.28
C MET A 1 -17.11 23.03 -21.26
N PRO A 2 -16.57 22.30 -22.27
CA PRO A 2 -16.26 20.87 -22.11
C PRO A 2 -15.17 20.61 -21.04
N SER A 3 -14.25 21.56 -20.91
CA SER A 3 -13.13 21.57 -19.94
C SER A 3 -13.56 21.55 -18.48
N ASP A 4 -14.75 22.04 -18.14
CA ASP A 4 -15.09 22.32 -16.74
C ASP A 4 -15.71 21.09 -16.05
N VAL A 5 -16.18 20.14 -16.86
CA VAL A 5 -16.79 18.88 -16.46
C VAL A 5 -15.75 17.90 -15.92
N SER A 6 -14.59 17.78 -16.58
CA SER A 6 -13.52 16.84 -16.23
C SER A 6 -13.01 17.00 -14.78
N PHE A 7 -13.21 18.17 -14.18
CA PHE A 7 -12.80 18.45 -12.80
C PHE A 7 -13.42 17.47 -11.78
N PHE A 8 -14.72 17.19 -11.87
CA PHE A 8 -15.44 16.35 -10.92
C PHE A 8 -15.29 14.85 -11.18
N PHE A 9 -14.67 14.46 -12.30
CA PHE A 9 -14.36 13.07 -12.64
C PHE A 9 -12.95 12.66 -12.23
N GLY A 10 -12.01 13.61 -12.13
CA GLY A 10 -10.61 13.30 -11.82
C GLY A 10 -10.41 12.61 -10.47
N GLY A 11 -11.01 13.15 -9.40
CA GLY A 11 -10.93 12.55 -8.06
C GLY A 11 -11.53 11.14 -8.00
N PRO A 12 -12.79 10.91 -8.44
CA PRO A 12 -13.38 9.59 -8.52
C PRO A 12 -12.56 8.59 -9.36
N LEU A 13 -12.02 9.04 -10.50
CA LEU A 13 -11.16 8.20 -11.33
C LEU A 13 -9.87 7.81 -10.59
N ALA A 14 -9.25 8.75 -9.86
CA ALA A 14 -8.09 8.49 -9.03
C ALA A 14 -8.37 7.42 -7.95
N ILE A 15 -9.53 7.46 -7.28
CA ILE A 15 -9.95 6.41 -6.34
C ILE A 15 -10.06 5.04 -7.03
N ASN A 16 -10.77 4.98 -8.17
CA ASN A 16 -10.95 3.74 -8.90
C ASN A 16 -9.62 3.12 -9.31
N MET A 17 -8.71 3.96 -9.84
CA MET A 17 -7.36 3.56 -10.24
C MET A 17 -6.51 3.11 -9.06
N PHE A 18 -6.64 3.74 -7.89
CA PHE A 18 -5.91 3.35 -6.69
C PHE A 18 -6.33 1.95 -6.20
N ILE A 19 -7.63 1.64 -6.23
CA ILE A 19 -8.14 0.32 -5.85
C ILE A 19 -7.73 -0.75 -6.87
N ALA A 20 -7.81 -0.44 -8.17
CA ALA A 20 -7.35 -1.34 -9.23
C ALA A 20 -5.84 -1.60 -9.14
N GLY A 21 -5.04 -0.56 -8.90
CA GLY A 21 -3.60 -0.68 -8.68
C GLY A 21 -3.27 -1.45 -7.41
N GLY A 22 -4.04 -1.28 -6.33
CA GLY A 22 -3.94 -2.09 -5.12
C GLY A 22 -4.23 -3.58 -5.38
N ALA A 23 -5.14 -3.90 -6.32
CA ALA A 23 -5.37 -5.28 -6.73
C ALA A 23 -4.15 -5.87 -7.44
N LEU A 24 -3.53 -5.11 -8.36
CA LEU A 24 -2.29 -5.49 -9.03
C LEU A 24 -1.14 -5.67 -8.04
N ASN A 25 -1.00 -4.74 -7.08
CA ASN A 25 -0.04 -4.86 -5.99
C ASN A 25 -0.20 -6.20 -5.26
N LEU A 26 -1.43 -6.51 -4.86
CA LEU A 26 -1.76 -7.73 -4.13
C LEU A 26 -1.51 -9.01 -4.96
N MET A 27 -1.78 -8.99 -6.27
CA MET A 27 -1.46 -10.12 -7.16
C MET A 27 0.03 -10.43 -7.15
N ILE A 28 0.86 -9.39 -7.28
CA ILE A 28 2.32 -9.54 -7.31
C ILE A 28 2.85 -9.95 -5.94
N PHE A 29 2.35 -9.36 -4.84
CA PHE A 29 2.78 -9.76 -3.50
C PHE A 29 2.50 -11.25 -3.23
N ARG A 30 1.34 -11.74 -3.68
CA ARG A 30 0.99 -13.16 -3.57
C ARG A 30 1.85 -14.05 -4.48
N SER A 31 2.13 -13.63 -5.71
CA SER A 31 3.01 -14.40 -6.61
C SER A 31 4.45 -14.48 -6.09
N MET A 32 4.90 -13.45 -5.38
CA MET A 32 6.20 -13.41 -4.71
C MET A 32 6.24 -14.18 -3.39
N GLY A 33 5.09 -14.67 -2.89
CA GLY A 33 5.01 -15.37 -1.61
C GLY A 33 5.30 -14.49 -0.39
N PHE A 34 5.03 -13.18 -0.48
CA PHE A 34 5.25 -12.27 0.65
C PHE A 34 4.32 -12.60 1.83
N PRO A 35 4.82 -12.57 3.08
CA PRO A 35 4.03 -12.88 4.28
C PRO A 35 3.16 -11.67 4.66
N LEU A 36 2.10 -11.44 3.90
CA LEU A 36 1.26 -10.24 3.98
C LEU A 36 0.64 -10.03 5.37
N GLU A 37 0.30 -11.11 6.06
CA GLU A 37 -0.26 -11.09 7.42
C GLU A 37 0.73 -10.45 8.40
N LYS A 38 2.00 -10.82 8.30
CA LYS A 38 3.08 -10.28 9.12
C LYS A 38 3.44 -8.85 8.73
N VAL A 39 3.46 -8.55 7.43
CA VAL A 39 3.80 -7.22 6.91
C VAL A 39 2.76 -6.19 7.32
N PHE A 40 1.48 -6.50 7.14
CA PHE A 40 0.38 -5.59 7.42
C PHE A 40 -0.15 -5.71 8.86
N GLY A 41 0.24 -6.74 9.62
CA GLY A 41 -0.25 -6.97 10.98
C GLY A 41 -1.75 -7.24 10.99
N ILE A 42 -2.24 -8.03 10.02
CA ILE A 42 -3.66 -8.38 9.86
C ILE A 42 -3.84 -9.88 9.91
N HIS A 43 -5.01 -10.32 10.38
CA HIS A 43 -5.35 -11.74 10.39
C HIS A 43 -5.55 -12.26 8.96
N ALA A 44 -5.24 -13.54 8.73
CA ALA A 44 -5.28 -14.14 7.39
C ALA A 44 -6.68 -14.09 6.75
N ASP A 45 -7.73 -14.14 7.57
CA ASP A 45 -9.12 -14.06 7.14
C ASP A 45 -9.56 -12.63 6.76
N GLU A 46 -8.83 -11.61 7.22
CA GLU A 46 -9.05 -10.19 6.91
C GLU A 46 -8.33 -9.73 5.63
N VAL A 47 -7.34 -10.49 5.13
CA VAL A 47 -6.58 -10.12 3.92
C VAL A 47 -7.54 -10.04 2.72
N PRO A 48 -7.64 -8.88 2.05
CA PRO A 48 -8.48 -8.76 0.86
C PRO A 48 -8.06 -9.72 -0.24
N THR A 49 -8.96 -10.05 -1.17
CA THR A 49 -8.61 -10.86 -2.35
C THR A 49 -8.44 -9.98 -3.59
N PRO A 50 -7.50 -10.30 -4.51
CA PRO A 50 -7.34 -9.52 -5.75
C PRO A 50 -8.63 -9.44 -6.57
N ARG A 51 -9.34 -10.56 -6.71
CA ARG A 51 -10.64 -10.62 -7.42
C ARG A 51 -11.66 -9.69 -6.78
N GLY A 52 -11.69 -9.61 -5.45
CA GLY A 52 -12.54 -8.69 -4.71
C GLY A 52 -12.27 -7.22 -5.02
N LEU A 53 -10.99 -6.82 -5.01
CA LEU A 53 -10.59 -5.45 -5.33
C LEU A 53 -10.88 -5.10 -6.79
N ILE A 54 -10.60 -6.01 -7.73
CA ILE A 54 -10.92 -5.81 -9.16
C ILE A 54 -12.42 -5.63 -9.35
N THR A 55 -13.24 -6.48 -8.72
CA THR A 55 -14.70 -6.37 -8.81
C THR A 55 -15.20 -5.05 -8.23
N PHE A 56 -14.65 -4.62 -7.10
CA PHE A 56 -14.99 -3.35 -6.46
C PHE A 56 -14.61 -2.15 -7.34
N ALA A 57 -13.38 -2.16 -7.88
CA ALA A 57 -12.91 -1.11 -8.80
C ALA A 57 -13.73 -1.08 -10.11
N ALA A 58 -14.04 -2.25 -10.69
CA ALA A 58 -14.85 -2.35 -11.91
C ALA A 58 -16.27 -1.81 -11.68
N PHE A 59 -16.88 -2.10 -10.52
CA PHE A 59 -18.17 -1.53 -10.16
C PHE A 59 -18.11 0.00 -10.08
N LEU A 60 -17.14 0.57 -9.36
CA LEU A 60 -17.02 2.02 -9.23
C LEU A 60 -16.68 2.71 -10.56
N THR A 61 -15.90 2.05 -11.43
CA THR A 61 -15.62 2.53 -12.80
C THR A 61 -16.87 2.51 -13.65
N THR A 62 -17.69 1.46 -13.54
CA THR A 62 -18.98 1.37 -14.25
C THR A 62 -19.95 2.45 -13.76
N LEU A 63 -20.03 2.67 -12.44
CA LEU A 63 -20.81 3.75 -11.85
C LEU A 63 -20.36 5.12 -12.37
N LEU A 64 -19.06 5.39 -12.35
CA LEU A 64 -18.51 6.67 -12.82
C LEU A 64 -18.79 6.87 -14.32
N GLY A 65 -18.63 5.82 -15.13
CA GLY A 65 -18.96 5.83 -16.55
C GLY A 65 -20.44 6.04 -16.83
N ALA A 66 -21.33 5.44 -16.03
CA ALA A 66 -22.77 5.65 -16.12
C ALA A 66 -23.15 7.09 -15.75
N LEU A 67 -22.58 7.65 -14.67
CA LEU A 67 -22.76 9.05 -14.29
C LEU A 67 -22.27 9.99 -15.40
N TYR A 68 -21.10 9.71 -15.98
CA TYR A 68 -20.56 10.45 -17.13
C TYR A 68 -21.48 10.38 -18.34
N TYR A 69 -22.01 9.19 -18.64
CA TYR A 69 -22.90 8.98 -19.78
C TYR A 69 -24.26 9.70 -19.61
N VAL A 70 -24.89 9.59 -18.44
CA VAL A 70 -26.12 10.33 -18.10
C VAL A 70 -25.88 11.84 -18.21
N PHE A 71 -24.74 12.29 -17.71
CA PHE A 71 -24.32 13.69 -17.80
C PHE A 71 -24.12 14.14 -19.24
N LYS A 72 -23.57 13.30 -20.12
CA LYS A 72 -23.39 13.59 -21.54
C LYS A 72 -24.70 13.59 -22.33
N LEU A 73 -25.65 12.72 -21.97
CA LEU A 73 -26.96 12.61 -22.63
C LEU A 73 -27.86 13.82 -22.38
N HIS A 74 -27.83 14.38 -21.18
CA HIS A 74 -28.62 15.55 -20.83
C HIS A 74 -27.89 16.81 -21.29
N SER A 75 -28.41 17.47 -22.32
CA SER A 75 -27.89 18.68 -22.98
C SER A 75 -27.32 19.75 -22.03
N ILE A 76 -26.48 20.62 -22.60
CA ILE A 76 -25.74 21.79 -22.05
C ILE A 76 -26.37 22.51 -20.84
N ALA A 77 -27.71 22.56 -20.72
CA ALA A 77 -28.42 23.21 -19.62
C ALA A 77 -28.35 22.44 -18.27
N LEU A 78 -28.27 21.11 -18.24
CA LEU A 78 -28.08 20.35 -16.99
C LEU A 78 -26.60 20.37 -16.56
N ILE A 79 -25.71 20.30 -17.56
CA ILE A 79 -24.25 20.41 -17.42
C ILE A 79 -23.86 21.71 -16.70
N GLY A 80 -24.49 22.83 -17.05
CA GLY A 80 -24.24 24.11 -16.39
C GLY A 80 -24.81 24.24 -14.96
N ARG A 81 -25.80 23.41 -14.57
CA ARG A 81 -26.58 23.64 -13.33
C ARG A 81 -26.18 22.79 -12.13
N CYS A 82 -25.74 21.54 -12.33
CA CYS A 82 -25.60 20.58 -11.22
C CYS A 82 -24.44 19.58 -11.38
N HIS A 83 -23.31 20.02 -11.94
CA HIS A 83 -22.17 19.12 -12.22
C HIS A 83 -21.47 18.62 -10.95
N GLU A 84 -21.59 19.34 -9.83
CA GLU A 84 -21.15 18.92 -8.50
C GLU A 84 -21.88 17.66 -7.99
N LEU A 85 -23.11 17.40 -8.47
CA LEU A 85 -23.89 16.21 -8.06
C LEU A 85 -23.21 14.91 -8.48
N VAL A 86 -22.42 14.89 -9.56
CA VAL A 86 -21.69 13.69 -9.98
C VAL A 86 -20.74 13.22 -8.87
N LEU A 87 -19.92 14.14 -8.34
CA LEU A 87 -18.98 13.83 -7.28
C LEU A 87 -19.70 13.48 -5.98
N VAL A 88 -20.77 14.21 -5.64
CA VAL A 88 -21.56 13.95 -4.44
C VAL A 88 -22.19 12.55 -4.49
N VAL A 89 -22.88 12.21 -5.58
CA VAL A 89 -23.52 10.90 -5.75
C VAL A 89 -22.48 9.80 -5.67
N TYR A 90 -21.34 9.97 -6.35
CA TYR A 90 -20.22 9.03 -6.27
C TYR A 90 -19.75 8.84 -4.82
N CYS A 91 -19.49 9.91 -4.08
CA CYS A 91 -19.07 9.85 -2.68
C CYS A 91 -20.11 9.21 -1.77
N VAL A 92 -21.41 9.51 -1.95
CA VAL A 92 -22.50 8.89 -1.19
C VAL A 92 -22.55 7.39 -1.44
N VAL A 93 -22.41 6.94 -2.70
CA VAL A 93 -22.36 5.51 -3.02
C VAL A 93 -21.15 4.84 -2.38
N VAL A 94 -19.96 5.45 -2.44
CA VAL A 94 -18.76 4.91 -1.79
C VAL A 94 -18.95 4.78 -0.28
N LEU A 95 -19.47 5.82 0.38
CA LEU A 95 -19.73 5.81 1.84
C LEU A 95 -20.80 4.78 2.23
N ALA A 96 -21.87 4.66 1.45
CA ALA A 96 -22.90 3.65 1.64
C ALA A 96 -22.31 2.24 1.51
N LEU A 97 -21.48 2.01 0.49
CA LEU A 97 -20.78 0.73 0.33
C LEU A 97 -19.84 0.44 1.50
N LEU A 98 -19.08 1.40 2.01
CA LEU A 98 -18.18 1.17 3.14
C LEU A 98 -18.91 0.78 4.44
N THR A 99 -20.16 1.23 4.61
CA THR A 99 -20.97 1.00 5.82
C THR A 99 -21.96 -0.17 5.68
N LEU A 100 -22.26 -0.62 4.45
CA LEU A 100 -23.25 -1.67 4.20
C LEU A 100 -22.83 -3.03 4.82
N PRO A 101 -23.66 -3.67 5.67
CA PRO A 101 -23.29 -4.93 6.30
C PRO A 101 -23.43 -6.15 5.37
N CYS A 102 -24.19 -6.03 4.28
CA CYS A 102 -24.50 -7.12 3.34
C CYS A 102 -23.26 -7.67 2.61
N ASN A 103 -23.28 -8.93 2.17
CA ASN A 103 -22.18 -9.54 1.40
C ASN A 103 -22.15 -9.10 -0.09
N VAL A 104 -22.13 -7.79 -0.32
CA VAL A 104 -22.05 -7.16 -1.65
C VAL A 104 -20.63 -6.65 -1.87
N LEU A 105 -20.10 -6.79 -3.08
CA LEU A 105 -18.80 -6.23 -3.51
C LEU A 105 -17.68 -6.46 -2.48
N HIS A 106 -17.47 -7.71 -2.07
CA HIS A 106 -16.39 -8.17 -1.19
C HIS A 106 -16.36 -7.52 0.21
N VAL A 107 -17.27 -7.96 1.10
CA VAL A 107 -17.46 -7.41 2.45
C VAL A 107 -16.19 -7.35 3.31
N LYS A 108 -15.29 -8.35 3.19
CA LYS A 108 -14.02 -8.39 3.93
C LYS A 108 -13.14 -7.18 3.61
N PHE A 109 -13.08 -6.81 2.33
CA PHE A 109 -12.30 -5.66 1.88
C PHE A 109 -12.90 -4.35 2.40
N ARG A 110 -14.23 -4.21 2.31
CA ARG A 110 -14.93 -3.00 2.78
C ARG A 110 -14.76 -2.80 4.28
N ARG A 111 -14.88 -3.88 5.07
CA ARG A 111 -14.62 -3.84 6.52
C ARG A 111 -13.16 -3.53 6.83
N PHE A 112 -12.21 -4.17 6.15
CA PHE A 112 -10.77 -3.88 6.29
C PHE A 112 -10.47 -2.40 6.01
N LEU A 113 -10.93 -1.90 4.86
CA LEU A 113 -10.69 -0.52 4.44
C LEU A 113 -11.36 0.48 5.38
N GLY A 114 -12.65 0.29 5.70
CA GLY A 114 -13.39 1.16 6.61
C GLY A 114 -12.79 1.18 8.02
N ARG A 115 -12.39 0.02 8.56
CA ARG A 115 -11.71 -0.07 9.86
C ARG A 115 -10.39 0.68 9.86
N THR A 116 -9.60 0.55 8.80
CA THR A 116 -8.27 1.17 8.69
C THR A 116 -8.40 2.68 8.50
N LEU A 117 -9.29 3.14 7.61
CA LEU A 117 -9.58 4.56 7.42
C LEU A 117 -10.06 5.23 8.70
N ARG A 118 -10.95 4.56 9.45
CA ARG A 118 -11.42 5.06 10.75
C ARG A 118 -10.27 5.24 11.74
N ARG A 119 -9.32 4.31 11.81
CA ARG A 119 -8.14 4.42 12.70
C ARG A 119 -7.19 5.53 12.26
N CYS A 120 -7.04 5.75 10.96
CA CYS A 120 -6.26 6.89 10.45
C CYS A 120 -6.91 8.23 10.81
N LEU A 121 -8.23 8.36 10.65
CA LEU A 121 -8.97 9.60 10.93
C LEU A 121 -9.09 9.89 12.43
N PHE A 122 -9.25 8.83 13.23
CA PHE A 122 -9.46 8.90 14.66
C PHE A 122 -8.45 7.97 15.35
N PRO A 123 -7.18 8.40 15.52
CA PRO A 123 -6.13 7.61 16.18
C PRO A 123 -6.30 7.65 17.70
N PHE A 124 -7.54 7.51 18.16
CA PHE A 124 -7.95 7.58 19.55
C PHE A 124 -8.39 6.19 20.04
N THR A 125 -8.04 5.89 21.28
CA THR A 125 -8.44 4.68 21.98
C THR A 125 -9.26 5.06 23.20
N TRP A 126 -10.40 4.39 23.37
CA TRP A 126 -11.20 4.47 24.59
C TRP A 126 -10.52 3.68 25.70
N VAL A 127 -10.33 4.32 26.86
CA VAL A 127 -9.76 3.69 28.05
C VAL A 127 -10.90 3.37 29.02
N SER A 128 -10.80 2.24 29.73
CA SER A 128 -11.82 1.75 30.66
C SER A 128 -12.19 2.74 31.77
N SER A 129 -11.34 3.74 32.04
CA SER A 129 -11.57 4.85 32.98
C SER A 129 -12.49 5.95 32.44
N GLY A 130 -13.05 5.81 31.23
CA GLY A 130 -13.96 6.81 30.64
C GLY A 130 -13.28 7.92 29.84
N GLY A 131 -11.98 7.79 29.57
CA GLY A 131 -11.18 8.80 28.85
C GLY A 131 -10.87 8.43 27.40
N ILE A 132 -10.69 9.46 26.56
CA ILE A 132 -10.17 9.33 25.20
C ILE A 132 -8.68 9.68 25.24
N VAL A 133 -7.83 8.72 24.85
CA VAL A 133 -6.38 8.93 24.78
C VAL A 133 -5.88 8.59 23.38
N PHE A 134 -4.81 9.22 22.94
CA PHE A 134 -4.11 8.82 21.71
C PHE A 134 -3.66 7.36 21.78
N ALA A 135 -3.50 6.73 20.61
CA ALA A 135 -2.98 5.38 20.48
C ALA A 135 -1.73 5.15 21.36
N GLN A 136 -1.70 4.00 22.04
CA GLN A 136 -0.63 3.65 22.99
C GLN A 136 0.57 2.98 22.31
N THR A 137 0.39 2.51 21.08
CA THR A 137 1.44 1.90 20.26
C THR A 137 1.86 2.86 19.16
N GLU A 138 3.05 2.61 18.58
CA GLU A 138 3.42 3.24 17.32
C GLU A 138 2.39 2.94 16.22
N THR A 139 2.27 3.85 15.25
CA THR A 139 1.36 3.71 14.13
C THR A 139 1.69 2.44 13.32
N PRO A 140 0.77 1.47 13.21
CA PRO A 140 1.00 0.24 12.45
C PRO A 140 1.29 0.50 10.96
N PHE A 141 2.11 -0.36 10.35
CA PHE A 141 2.48 -0.24 8.93
C PHE A 141 1.27 -0.16 7.99
N VAL A 142 0.21 -0.92 8.25
CA VAL A 142 -1.01 -0.87 7.42
C VAL A 142 -1.71 0.49 7.44
N GLU A 143 -1.69 1.18 8.58
CA GLU A 143 -2.27 2.52 8.71
C GLU A 143 -1.39 3.55 7.99
N VAL A 144 -0.06 3.42 8.08
CA VAL A 144 0.90 4.23 7.30
C VAL A 144 0.67 4.01 5.79
N TYR A 145 0.56 2.75 5.36
CA TYR A 145 0.38 2.38 3.95
C TYR A 145 -0.89 2.98 3.35
N ILE A 146 -2.02 2.87 4.05
CA ILE A 146 -3.29 3.47 3.58
C ILE A 146 -3.23 5.00 3.61
N ALA A 147 -2.71 5.59 4.69
CA ALA A 147 -2.65 7.04 4.81
C ALA A 147 -1.69 7.69 3.80
N ASP A 148 -0.60 7.02 3.41
CA ASP A 148 0.26 7.47 2.30
C ASP A 148 -0.50 7.44 0.96
N GLY A 149 -1.37 6.46 0.75
CA GLY A 149 -2.32 6.45 -0.37
C GLY A 149 -3.25 7.67 -0.37
N LEU A 150 -3.78 8.06 0.80
CA LEU A 150 -4.63 9.24 0.94
C LEU A 150 -3.89 10.54 0.59
N THR A 151 -2.58 10.66 0.88
CA THR A 151 -1.80 11.86 0.50
C THR A 151 -1.71 12.04 -1.01
N SER A 152 -1.53 10.95 -1.76
CA SER A 152 -1.55 10.97 -3.23
C SER A 152 -2.94 11.28 -3.81
N MET A 153 -4.01 11.10 -3.03
CA MET A 153 -5.38 11.43 -3.38
C MET A 153 -5.87 12.74 -2.70
N SER A 154 -4.98 13.57 -2.14
CA SER A 154 -5.35 14.76 -1.38
C SER A 154 -6.26 15.74 -2.11
N LYS A 155 -6.09 15.87 -3.44
CA LYS A 155 -6.93 16.74 -4.25
C LYS A 155 -8.42 16.38 -4.19
N ILE A 156 -8.79 15.09 -4.10
CA ILE A 156 -10.22 14.74 -4.04
C ILE A 156 -10.90 15.32 -2.81
N PHE A 157 -10.17 15.48 -1.69
CA PHE A 157 -10.73 16.10 -0.49
C PHE A 157 -11.07 17.57 -0.75
N GLY A 158 -10.18 18.29 -1.45
CA GLY A 158 -10.45 19.65 -1.93
C GLY A 158 -11.66 19.71 -2.86
N ASP A 159 -11.74 18.80 -3.83
CA ASP A 159 -12.85 18.73 -4.79
C ASP A 159 -14.19 18.43 -4.11
N VAL A 160 -14.21 17.56 -3.10
CA VAL A 160 -15.40 17.28 -2.28
C VAL A 160 -15.83 18.51 -1.48
N ALA A 161 -14.88 19.23 -0.88
CA ALA A 161 -15.17 20.50 -0.21
C ALA A 161 -15.77 21.55 -1.16
N VAL A 162 -15.26 21.61 -2.40
CA VAL A 162 -15.82 22.44 -3.47
C VAL A 162 -17.26 22.03 -3.78
N ALA A 163 -17.49 20.74 -4.00
CA ALA A 163 -18.82 20.22 -4.31
C ALA A 163 -19.85 20.53 -3.21
N ILE A 164 -19.46 20.44 -1.94
CA ILE A 164 -20.33 20.78 -0.79
C ILE A 164 -20.67 22.28 -0.80
N LEU A 165 -19.69 23.15 -1.04
CA LEU A 165 -19.93 24.60 -1.09
C LEU A 165 -20.84 24.99 -2.26
N MET A 166 -20.67 24.35 -3.42
CA MET A 166 -21.53 24.54 -4.58
C MET A 166 -22.96 24.04 -4.32
N MET A 167 -23.11 22.85 -3.72
CA MET A 167 -24.41 22.33 -3.32
C MET A 167 -25.13 23.30 -2.38
N ARG A 168 -24.42 23.88 -1.40
CA ARG A 168 -25.00 24.89 -0.51
C ARG A 168 -25.53 26.10 -1.27
N GLN A 169 -24.80 26.59 -2.27
CA GLN A 169 -25.24 27.73 -3.09
C GLN A 169 -26.46 27.37 -3.96
N SER A 170 -26.46 26.17 -4.54
CA SER A 170 -27.55 25.61 -5.32
C SER A 170 -28.84 25.52 -4.49
N VAL A 171 -28.76 25.01 -3.25
CA VAL A 171 -29.90 24.91 -2.31
C VAL A 171 -30.44 26.28 -1.91
N VAL A 172 -29.58 27.29 -1.72
CA VAL A 172 -29.99 28.66 -1.37
C VAL A 172 -30.52 29.44 -2.59
N GLY A 173 -30.44 28.86 -3.80
CA GLY A 173 -30.95 29.48 -5.02
C GLY A 173 -30.04 30.60 -5.57
N VAL A 174 -28.81 30.71 -5.08
CA VAL A 174 -27.81 31.65 -5.60
C VAL A 174 -27.25 31.05 -6.89
N ARG A 175 -27.61 31.67 -8.01
CA ARG A 175 -27.17 31.28 -9.36
C ARG A 175 -26.05 32.20 -9.79
N ASP A 176 -24.82 31.71 -9.72
CA ASP A 176 -23.65 32.46 -10.16
C ASP A 176 -22.69 31.49 -10.82
N ASP A 177 -22.35 31.77 -12.07
CA ASP A 177 -21.85 30.79 -13.02
C ASP A 177 -20.34 30.51 -12.88
N MET A 178 -19.67 31.01 -11.84
CA MET A 178 -18.20 31.02 -11.81
C MET A 178 -17.58 30.11 -10.75
N TYR A 179 -17.40 28.84 -11.15
CA TYR A 179 -16.60 27.77 -10.51
C TYR A 179 -15.26 28.28 -9.92
N THR A 180 -14.54 29.15 -10.64
CA THR A 180 -13.19 29.60 -10.28
C THR A 180 -13.16 30.83 -9.37
N SER A 181 -14.13 31.74 -9.48
CA SER A 181 -14.11 33.01 -8.73
C SER A 181 -14.57 32.82 -7.29
N LYS A 182 -15.65 32.07 -7.05
CA LYS A 182 -16.17 31.89 -5.68
C LYS A 182 -15.31 30.99 -4.82
N MET A 183 -14.69 29.98 -5.42
CA MET A 183 -13.95 28.96 -4.70
C MET A 183 -12.55 29.41 -4.29
N LYS A 184 -11.94 30.32 -5.06
CA LYS A 184 -10.68 31.00 -4.72
C LYS A 184 -10.77 31.88 -3.46
N HIS A 185 -11.96 32.07 -2.87
CA HIS A 185 -12.13 32.90 -1.66
C HIS A 185 -12.57 32.10 -0.42
N HIS A 186 -12.69 30.77 -0.53
CA HIS A 186 -13.04 29.92 0.62
C HIS A 186 -11.85 29.10 1.10
N LEU A 187 -11.66 29.04 2.43
CA LEU A 187 -10.58 28.27 3.06
C LEU A 187 -10.83 26.74 3.08
N LEU A 188 -12.10 26.31 2.99
CA LEU A 188 -12.49 24.91 3.16
C LEU A 188 -11.79 23.93 2.20
N PRO A 189 -11.66 24.20 0.87
CA PRO A 189 -10.95 23.31 -0.04
C PRO A 189 -9.47 23.10 0.32
N TYR A 190 -8.81 24.14 0.83
CA TYR A 190 -7.42 24.08 1.28
C TYR A 190 -7.29 23.22 2.54
N LEU A 191 -8.18 23.39 3.52
CA LEU A 191 -8.22 22.55 4.73
C LEU A 191 -8.52 21.09 4.40
N ALA A 192 -9.45 20.84 3.49
CA ALA A 192 -9.78 19.49 3.05
C ALA A 192 -8.59 18.84 2.34
N THR A 193 -7.93 19.55 1.43
CA THR A 193 -6.70 19.07 0.74
C THR A 193 -5.55 18.84 1.72
N ALA A 194 -5.44 19.65 2.78
CA ALA A 194 -4.44 19.48 3.83
C ALA A 194 -4.68 18.25 4.71
N SER A 195 -5.93 17.78 4.81
CA SER A 195 -6.32 16.75 5.79
C SER A 195 -5.49 15.44 5.71
N PRO A 196 -5.14 14.87 4.53
CA PRO A 196 -4.33 13.65 4.50
C PRO A 196 -2.90 13.86 5.02
N TYR A 197 -2.32 15.04 4.75
CA TYR A 197 -1.00 15.42 5.26
C TYR A 197 -1.03 15.62 6.77
N MET A 198 -2.11 16.22 7.30
CA MET A 198 -2.32 16.37 8.74
C MET A 198 -2.45 15.00 9.42
N ILE A 199 -3.21 14.06 8.84
CA ILE A 199 -3.35 12.69 9.35
C ILE A 199 -1.97 12.03 9.47
N ARG A 200 -1.14 12.10 8.42
CA ARG A 200 0.22 11.56 8.46
C ARG A 200 1.11 12.27 9.47
N GLY A 201 1.03 13.60 9.56
CA GLY A 201 1.74 14.38 10.57
C GLY A 201 1.41 13.93 12.00
N VAL A 202 0.11 13.77 12.31
CA VAL A 202 -0.35 13.26 13.60
C VAL A 202 0.15 11.84 13.86
N GLN A 203 0.05 10.93 12.89
CA GLN A 203 0.58 9.57 13.01
C GLN A 203 2.09 9.54 13.28
N CYS A 204 2.86 10.40 12.61
CA CYS A 204 4.30 10.52 12.84
C CYS A 204 4.61 11.07 14.24
N LEU A 205 3.87 12.06 14.72
CA LEU A 205 4.02 12.60 16.08
C LEU A 205 3.64 11.58 17.15
N ILE A 206 2.57 10.81 16.94
CA ILE A 206 2.22 9.69 17.83
C ILE A 206 3.37 8.70 17.87
N SER A 207 3.87 8.24 16.72
CA SER A 207 5.01 7.31 16.69
C SER A 207 6.28 7.90 17.30
N TYR A 208 6.55 9.21 17.15
CA TYR A 208 7.65 9.90 17.85
C TYR A 208 7.53 9.77 19.37
N HIS A 209 6.34 9.99 19.92
CA HIS A 209 6.11 9.87 21.36
C HIS A 209 6.16 8.41 21.86
N ARG A 210 5.84 7.44 21.00
CA ARG A 210 5.81 6.01 21.35
C ARG A 210 7.10 5.27 21.09
N ALA A 211 7.96 5.77 20.19
CA ALA A 211 9.21 5.13 19.85
C ALA A 211 10.14 5.01 21.07
N ALA A 212 10.69 3.81 21.27
CA ALA A 212 11.59 3.52 22.37
C ALA A 212 13.01 4.07 22.13
N LEU A 213 13.50 3.99 20.88
CA LEU A 213 14.86 4.35 20.51
C LEU A 213 14.95 5.80 20.02
N VAL A 214 16.03 6.50 20.40
CA VAL A 214 16.28 7.90 19.99
C VAL A 214 16.39 8.06 18.48
N ASN A 215 16.99 7.07 17.80
CA ASN A 215 17.12 7.08 16.35
C ASN A 215 15.75 7.00 15.65
N ASP A 216 14.84 6.18 16.16
CA ASP A 216 13.48 6.05 15.61
C ASP A 216 12.68 7.33 15.85
N LYS A 217 12.84 7.95 17.03
CA LYS A 217 12.28 9.29 17.29
C LYS A 217 12.75 10.31 16.27
N PHE A 218 14.05 10.40 16.03
CA PHE A 218 14.60 11.32 15.04
C PHE A 218 14.01 11.05 13.64
N LEU A 219 13.88 9.78 13.26
CA LEU A 219 13.27 9.39 12.00
C LEU A 219 11.80 9.83 11.89
N HIS A 220 11.02 9.73 12.97
CA HIS A 220 9.65 10.22 13.00
C HIS A 220 9.55 11.75 12.88
N VAL A 221 10.52 12.50 13.43
CA VAL A 221 10.60 13.96 13.25
C VAL A 221 10.86 14.30 11.79
N LEU A 222 11.84 13.65 11.16
CA LEU A 222 12.12 13.86 9.74
C LEU A 222 10.91 13.50 8.87
N ASN A 223 10.17 12.44 9.22
CA ASN A 223 8.95 12.07 8.50
C ASN A 223 7.84 13.10 8.72
N THR A 224 7.72 13.66 9.92
CA THR A 224 6.78 14.76 10.20
C THR A 224 7.13 15.98 9.34
N PHE A 225 8.43 16.29 9.22
CA PHE A 225 8.92 17.36 8.35
C PHE A 225 8.56 17.10 6.87
N LYS A 226 8.66 15.85 6.38
CA LYS A 226 8.17 15.46 5.03
C LYS A 226 6.77 16.00 4.77
N TYR A 227 5.80 15.64 5.61
CA TYR A 227 4.41 16.06 5.41
C TYR A 227 4.22 17.55 5.69
N GLY A 228 5.03 18.14 6.57
CA GLY A 228 5.11 19.59 6.77
C GLY A 228 5.45 20.35 5.50
N THR A 229 6.41 19.87 4.69
CA THR A 229 6.73 20.52 3.40
C THR A 229 5.54 20.54 2.44
N GLY A 230 4.73 19.47 2.40
CA GLY A 230 3.49 19.43 1.63
C GLY A 230 2.42 20.40 2.15
N LEU A 231 2.28 20.52 3.47
CA LEU A 231 1.39 21.51 4.09
C LEU A 231 1.80 22.95 3.76
N CYS A 232 3.11 23.23 3.68
CA CYS A 232 3.60 24.54 3.24
C CYS A 232 3.14 24.89 1.82
N VAL A 233 3.16 23.93 0.88
CA VAL A 233 2.64 24.14 -0.48
C VAL A 233 1.17 24.57 -0.44
N ILE A 234 0.35 23.86 0.34
CA ILE A 234 -1.09 24.14 0.48
C ILE A 234 -1.32 25.50 1.15
N LEU A 235 -0.56 25.81 2.20
CA LEU A 235 -0.64 27.08 2.91
C LEU A 235 -0.31 28.27 2.00
N VAL A 236 0.77 28.16 1.22
CA VAL A 236 1.15 29.21 0.26
C VAL A 236 0.06 29.38 -0.82
N GLY A 237 -0.50 28.28 -1.31
CA GLY A 237 -1.65 28.32 -2.23
C GLY A 237 -2.91 28.98 -1.63
N ALA A 238 -3.06 28.96 -0.30
CA ALA A 238 -4.17 29.58 0.42
C ALA A 238 -3.90 31.05 0.81
N LEU A 239 -2.67 31.56 0.67
CA LEU A 239 -2.32 32.93 1.09
C LEU A 239 -3.21 34.02 0.48
N PRO A 240 -3.59 33.98 -0.82
CA PRO A 240 -4.48 35.00 -1.39
C PRO A 240 -5.87 35.04 -0.74
N VAL A 241 -6.27 33.96 -0.07
CA VAL A 241 -7.54 33.86 0.67
C VAL A 241 -7.37 34.35 2.10
N LEU A 242 -6.23 34.01 2.71
CA LEU A 242 -5.90 34.35 4.09
C LEU A 242 -5.53 35.84 4.25
N LEU A 243 -5.01 36.45 3.19
CA LEU A 243 -4.53 37.82 3.17
C LEU A 243 -5.37 38.65 2.20
N SER A 244 -6.07 39.67 2.71
CA SER A 244 -6.88 40.57 1.89
C SER A 244 -6.05 41.23 0.77
N PRO A 245 -6.63 41.51 -0.41
CA PRO A 245 -5.93 42.15 -1.53
C PRO A 245 -5.25 43.48 -1.15
N SER A 246 -5.84 44.23 -0.21
CA SER A 246 -5.31 45.50 0.30
C SER A 246 -4.07 45.36 1.19
N SER A 247 -3.74 44.14 1.62
CA SER A 247 -2.57 43.81 2.46
C SER A 247 -1.41 43.24 1.63
N MET A 248 -1.65 42.98 0.34
CA MET A 248 -0.67 42.48 -0.63
C MET A 248 0.03 43.67 -1.31
N SER A 249 0.68 44.55 -0.56
CA SER A 249 1.47 45.66 -1.11
C SER A 249 2.75 45.15 -1.81
N ASP A 250 3.24 45.94 -2.77
CA ASP A 250 4.42 45.77 -3.66
C ASP A 250 5.79 45.47 -3.00
N GLN A 251 5.82 45.08 -1.72
CA GLN A 251 7.02 44.97 -0.89
C GLN A 251 7.40 43.52 -0.53
N ARG A 252 6.84 42.51 -1.22
CA ARG A 252 7.26 41.12 -1.04
C ARG A 252 8.52 40.81 -1.85
N LEU A 253 9.52 40.22 -1.18
CA LEU A 253 10.76 39.74 -1.82
C LEU A 253 10.48 38.68 -2.91
N LEU A 254 9.40 37.91 -2.75
CA LEU A 254 8.92 36.94 -3.72
C LEU A 254 7.40 37.07 -3.84
N ASP A 255 6.88 37.07 -5.07
CA ASP A 255 5.45 36.97 -5.33
C ASP A 255 4.93 35.56 -4.93
N THR A 256 3.61 35.46 -4.72
CA THR A 256 2.99 34.23 -4.20
C THR A 256 3.20 33.03 -5.13
N GLU A 257 3.31 33.24 -6.45
CA GLU A 257 3.53 32.15 -7.40
C GLU A 257 4.95 31.60 -7.29
N THR A 258 5.96 32.48 -7.23
CA THR A 258 7.35 32.05 -7.02
C THR A 258 7.51 31.34 -5.68
N LEU A 259 6.88 31.83 -4.61
CA LEU A 259 6.90 31.16 -3.32
C LEU A 259 6.21 29.78 -3.38
N PHE A 260 5.09 29.67 -4.09
CA PHE A 260 4.38 28.40 -4.27
C PHE A 260 5.26 27.38 -4.96
N LEU A 261 5.89 27.78 -6.07
CA LEU A 261 6.82 26.93 -6.80
C LEU A 261 7.99 26.49 -5.93
N LEU A 262 8.61 27.42 -5.20
CA LEU A 262 9.73 27.10 -4.31
C LEU A 262 9.32 26.04 -3.28
N CYS A 263 8.18 26.22 -2.62
CA CYS A 263 7.64 25.21 -1.71
C CYS A 263 7.36 23.88 -2.41
N ALA A 264 6.79 23.89 -3.62
CA ALA A 264 6.49 22.69 -4.39
C ALA A 264 7.76 21.93 -4.78
N CYS A 265 8.80 22.64 -5.23
CA CYS A 265 10.12 22.08 -5.53
C CYS A 265 10.77 21.48 -4.27
N CYS A 266 10.77 22.21 -3.14
CA CYS A 266 11.29 21.72 -1.87
C CYS A 266 10.58 20.44 -1.41
N ASN A 267 9.24 20.43 -1.43
CA ASN A 267 8.44 19.24 -1.10
C ASN A 267 8.74 18.08 -2.04
N SER A 268 8.85 18.34 -3.33
CA SER A 268 9.09 17.32 -4.36
C SER A 268 10.46 16.67 -4.20
N LEU A 269 11.52 17.46 -4.03
CA LEU A 269 12.89 16.98 -3.82
C LEU A 269 13.02 16.20 -2.50
N TYR A 270 12.49 16.74 -1.40
CA TYR A 270 12.54 16.07 -0.10
C TYR A 270 11.77 14.75 -0.13
N SER A 271 10.60 14.73 -0.76
CA SER A 271 9.79 13.52 -0.85
C SER A 271 10.39 12.47 -1.80
N LEU A 272 11.04 12.88 -2.89
CA LEU A 272 11.80 11.97 -3.78
C LEU A 272 12.96 11.32 -3.01
N PHE A 273 13.73 12.11 -2.26
CA PHE A 273 14.77 11.57 -1.37
C PHE A 273 14.18 10.57 -0.38
N TRP A 274 13.06 10.91 0.26
CA TRP A 274 12.42 10.04 1.22
C TRP A 274 11.95 8.72 0.61
N ASP A 275 11.31 8.78 -0.56
CA ASP A 275 10.79 7.60 -1.24
C ASP A 275 11.93 6.62 -1.58
N VAL A 276 13.05 7.13 -2.12
CA VAL A 276 14.20 6.30 -2.50
C VAL A 276 14.95 5.74 -1.29
N VAL A 277 15.29 6.59 -0.32
CA VAL A 277 16.24 6.24 0.75
C VAL A 277 15.56 5.61 1.96
N MET A 278 14.38 6.12 2.34
CA MET A 278 13.71 5.72 3.58
C MET A 278 12.66 4.64 3.33
N ASP A 279 11.82 4.85 2.31
CA ASP A 279 10.69 3.97 2.01
C ASP A 279 11.10 2.75 1.19
N TRP A 280 12.02 2.90 0.23
CA TRP A 280 12.58 1.78 -0.54
C TRP A 280 13.89 1.26 0.08
N GLY A 281 14.49 1.98 1.01
CA GLY A 281 15.71 1.54 1.69
C GLY A 281 16.93 1.46 0.78
N LEU A 282 16.94 2.16 -0.36
CA LEU A 282 18.08 2.14 -1.28
C LEU A 282 19.23 2.98 -0.70
N GLY A 283 20.45 2.48 -0.81
CA GLY A 283 21.62 3.08 -0.18
C GLY A 283 21.75 2.84 1.33
N GLN A 284 20.83 2.10 1.96
CA GLN A 284 20.93 1.71 3.37
C GLN A 284 21.95 0.57 3.56
N PRO A 285 22.65 0.52 4.71
CA PRO A 285 23.57 -0.58 5.03
C PRO A 285 22.83 -1.92 5.13
N PRO A 286 23.55 -3.05 5.04
CA PRO A 286 22.95 -4.36 5.23
C PRO A 286 22.37 -4.48 6.64
N ILE A 287 21.15 -5.03 6.73
CA ILE A 287 20.51 -5.32 8.01
C ILE A 287 21.29 -6.48 8.67
N PRO A 288 21.76 -6.34 9.91
CA PRO A 288 22.43 -7.43 10.62
C PRO A 288 21.51 -8.65 10.65
N ALA A 289 22.02 -9.81 10.21
CA ALA A 289 21.28 -11.06 10.34
C ALA A 289 20.95 -11.29 11.82
N LYS A 290 19.66 -11.42 12.16
CA LYS A 290 19.28 -11.93 13.49
C LYS A 290 19.89 -13.32 13.59
N GLY A 291 20.82 -13.48 14.55
CA GLY A 291 21.77 -14.58 14.62
C GLY A 291 21.18 -15.93 14.23
N GLY A 292 21.62 -16.45 13.08
CA GLY A 292 21.62 -17.88 12.88
C GLY A 292 22.66 -18.45 13.83
N THR A 293 22.24 -19.41 14.66
CA THR A 293 23.13 -20.34 15.33
C THR A 293 23.97 -21.03 14.27
N THR A 294 25.14 -20.46 13.97
CA THR A 294 26.21 -21.21 13.32
C THR A 294 26.75 -22.14 14.39
N ASP A 295 26.30 -23.39 14.38
CA ASP A 295 26.98 -24.48 15.05
C ASP A 295 28.42 -24.51 14.54
N LYS A 296 29.35 -23.95 15.33
CA LYS A 296 30.76 -24.26 15.20
C LYS A 296 30.99 -25.58 15.94
N PRO A 297 31.69 -26.56 15.33
CA PRO A 297 32.01 -27.79 16.02
C PRO A 297 32.94 -27.48 17.21
N SER A 298 32.57 -28.05 18.35
CA SER A 298 33.23 -27.93 19.63
C SER A 298 34.69 -28.37 19.57
N ALA A 299 35.60 -27.52 20.05
CA ALA A 299 36.90 -27.94 20.53
C ALA A 299 37.04 -27.43 21.97
N HIS A 300 37.19 -28.38 22.89
CA HIS A 300 37.56 -28.19 24.30
C HIS A 300 38.70 -27.18 24.46
N THR A 301 38.65 -26.34 25.50
CA THR A 301 39.61 -26.34 26.64
C THR A 301 39.09 -25.39 27.73
N ASP A 302 39.04 -25.87 28.97
CA ASP A 302 38.79 -25.09 30.19
C ASP A 302 39.93 -24.09 30.47
N HIS A 303 39.62 -22.88 30.94
CA HIS A 303 40.18 -22.28 32.16
C HIS A 303 39.66 -20.86 32.44
N ASP A 304 39.29 -20.67 33.71
CA ASP A 304 39.40 -19.48 34.56
C ASP A 304 38.43 -18.29 34.49
N LEU A 305 37.86 -18.07 35.67
CA LEU A 305 37.08 -16.94 36.17
C LEU A 305 37.85 -15.61 36.14
N LYS A 306 37.21 -14.53 35.67
CA LYS A 306 36.94 -13.31 36.47
C LYS A 306 36.24 -12.20 35.66
N GLN A 307 35.09 -11.80 36.19
CA GLN A 307 34.72 -10.41 36.47
C GLN A 307 34.62 -9.42 35.28
N SER A 308 33.40 -9.14 34.83
CA SER A 308 32.84 -7.77 34.88
C SER A 308 31.40 -7.75 34.35
N SER A 309 30.49 -7.34 35.23
CA SER A 309 29.18 -6.84 34.91
C SER A 309 29.25 -5.65 33.95
N LYS A 310 28.87 -5.85 32.68
CA LYS A 310 28.31 -4.79 31.86
C LYS A 310 27.10 -5.33 31.12
N ALA A 311 25.94 -4.73 31.44
CA ALA A 311 24.71 -4.88 30.71
C ALA A 311 24.99 -4.83 29.21
N ALA A 312 24.52 -5.85 28.49
CA ALA A 312 24.56 -5.89 27.04
C ALA A 312 23.66 -4.75 26.53
N THR A 313 24.26 -3.58 26.34
CA THR A 313 23.68 -2.54 25.49
C THR A 313 23.54 -3.16 24.12
N SER A 314 22.29 -3.36 23.68
CA SER A 314 21.94 -3.64 22.29
C SER A 314 22.27 -2.41 21.44
N SER A 315 23.56 -2.10 21.29
CA SER A 315 24.03 -1.13 20.34
C SER A 315 23.86 -1.76 18.96
N SER A 316 22.80 -1.34 18.26
CA SER A 316 22.73 -1.53 16.81
C SER A 316 24.02 -0.97 16.21
N PRO A 317 24.68 -1.67 15.28
CA PRO A 317 25.90 -1.16 14.66
C PRO A 317 25.62 0.19 13.95
N PRO A 318 26.62 1.08 13.85
CA PRO A 318 26.45 2.36 13.17
C PRO A 318 26.06 2.16 11.70
N LEU A 319 25.28 3.11 11.16
CA LEU A 319 24.69 3.14 9.81
C LEU A 319 25.65 2.96 8.62
N TRP A 320 26.97 2.87 8.87
CA TRP A 320 27.99 2.81 7.83
C TRP A 320 28.98 1.64 7.99
N ASN A 321 28.77 0.72 8.94
CA ASN A 321 29.68 -0.43 9.10
C ASN A 321 29.39 -1.50 8.02
N ALA A 322 29.79 -1.20 6.79
CA ALA A 322 29.72 -2.08 5.64
C ALA A 322 30.94 -3.00 5.60
N SER A 323 30.97 -4.01 6.47
CA SER A 323 31.96 -5.09 6.39
C SER A 323 31.74 -6.00 5.17
N GLN A 324 30.63 -5.83 4.44
CA GLN A 324 30.37 -6.53 3.18
C GLN A 324 30.35 -5.58 1.99
N PRO A 325 31.08 -5.88 0.90
CA PRO A 325 31.03 -5.08 -0.32
C PRO A 325 29.63 -5.15 -0.92
N ASN A 326 29.01 -4.00 -1.18
CA ASN A 326 27.74 -3.95 -1.88
C ASN A 326 27.98 -4.21 -3.37
N LEU A 327 27.52 -5.38 -3.84
CA LEU A 327 27.66 -5.78 -5.25
C LEU A 327 26.74 -4.97 -6.18
N HIS A 328 25.93 -4.06 -5.63
CA HIS A 328 24.98 -3.25 -6.38
C HIS A 328 25.28 -1.78 -6.15
N ALA A 329 25.74 -1.09 -7.19
CA ALA A 329 25.97 0.35 -7.11
C ALA A 329 24.66 1.08 -6.74
N TYR A 330 24.66 1.83 -5.64
CA TYR A 330 23.56 2.67 -5.14
C TYR A 330 22.26 1.96 -4.73
N LEU A 331 22.16 0.64 -4.90
CA LEU A 331 21.02 -0.17 -4.42
C LEU A 331 21.34 -0.81 -3.06
N ARG A 332 20.33 -1.37 -2.39
CA ARG A 332 20.53 -2.12 -1.14
C ARG A 332 21.01 -3.56 -1.39
N HIS A 333 21.57 -4.19 -0.37
CA HIS A 333 22.13 -5.55 -0.46
C HIS A 333 21.09 -6.64 -0.81
N THR A 334 19.87 -6.54 -0.25
CA THR A 334 18.82 -7.55 -0.46
C THR A 334 17.74 -7.01 -1.40
N LEU A 335 17.71 -7.53 -2.63
CA LEU A 335 16.71 -7.20 -3.65
C LEU A 335 15.86 -8.44 -3.95
N LEU A 336 14.54 -8.33 -3.80
CA LEU A 336 13.59 -9.43 -4.01
C LEU A 336 13.04 -9.42 -5.44
N TYR A 337 12.89 -8.25 -6.05
CA TYR A 337 12.49 -8.15 -7.46
C TYR A 337 13.67 -8.36 -8.39
N GLN A 338 13.44 -9.11 -9.47
CA GLN A 338 14.40 -9.33 -10.56
C GLN A 338 13.73 -8.99 -11.89
N PRO A 339 14.41 -8.31 -12.84
CA PRO A 339 15.82 -7.88 -12.82
C PRO A 339 16.06 -6.53 -12.10
N LYS A 340 17.33 -6.23 -11.76
CA LYS A 340 17.75 -4.98 -11.09
C LYS A 340 17.34 -3.69 -11.82
N ALA A 341 17.16 -3.76 -13.14
CA ALA A 341 16.71 -2.64 -13.97
C ALA A 341 15.37 -2.06 -13.48
N VAL A 342 14.52 -2.88 -12.84
CA VAL A 342 13.22 -2.46 -12.29
C VAL A 342 13.38 -1.35 -11.25
N TYR A 343 14.43 -1.39 -10.41
CA TYR A 343 14.68 -0.34 -9.42
C TYR A 343 15.10 0.96 -10.09
N PHE A 344 16.07 0.93 -11.01
CA PHE A 344 16.51 2.14 -11.71
C PHE A 344 15.39 2.77 -12.55
N ALA A 345 14.55 1.95 -13.20
CA ALA A 345 13.37 2.42 -13.91
C ALA A 345 12.39 3.11 -12.94
N ALA A 346 12.15 2.53 -11.77
CA ALA A 346 11.29 3.14 -10.75
C ALA A 346 11.84 4.46 -10.21
N LEU A 347 13.17 4.59 -10.01
CA LEU A 347 13.79 5.87 -9.66
C LEU A 347 13.53 6.94 -10.72
N ALA A 348 13.75 6.60 -11.99
CA ALA A 348 13.55 7.53 -13.10
C ALA A 348 12.07 7.93 -13.24
N ILE A 349 11.15 6.96 -13.16
CA ILE A 349 9.71 7.21 -13.24
C ILE A 349 9.25 8.07 -12.06
N ASP A 350 9.71 7.79 -10.84
CA ASP A 350 9.33 8.61 -9.67
C ASP A 350 9.82 10.05 -9.83
N ALA A 351 11.08 10.26 -10.22
CA ALA A 351 11.61 11.60 -10.48
C ALA A 351 10.82 12.36 -11.56
N LEU A 352 10.49 11.70 -12.68
CA LEU A 352 9.70 12.31 -13.76
C LEU A 352 8.28 12.67 -13.29
N LEU A 353 7.61 11.77 -12.57
CA LEU A 353 6.26 12.00 -12.07
C LEU A 353 6.23 13.05 -10.95
N ARG A 354 7.31 13.19 -10.19
CA ARG A 354 7.51 14.26 -9.21
C ARG A 354 7.65 15.63 -9.86
N VAL A 355 8.37 15.70 -10.99
CA VAL A 355 8.42 16.92 -11.82
C VAL A 355 7.03 17.23 -12.38
N LEU A 356 6.34 16.23 -12.92
CA LEU A 356 4.96 16.37 -13.40
C LEU A 356 4.01 16.88 -12.31
N TRP A 357 4.13 16.39 -11.08
CA TRP A 357 3.32 16.86 -9.96
C TRP A 357 3.56 18.35 -9.65
N VAL A 358 4.82 18.79 -9.60
CA VAL A 358 5.17 20.21 -9.38
C VAL A 358 4.57 21.07 -10.49
N THR A 359 4.76 20.67 -11.75
CA THR A 359 4.27 21.45 -12.89
C THR A 359 2.75 21.47 -12.96
N SER A 360 2.07 20.37 -12.55
CA SER A 360 0.59 20.28 -12.51
C SER A 360 -0.10 21.29 -11.59
N ASN A 361 0.64 21.82 -10.63
CA ASN A 361 0.13 22.78 -9.66
C ASN A 361 0.55 24.22 -9.99
N TRP A 362 1.25 24.46 -11.10
CA TRP A 362 1.63 25.80 -11.53
C TRP A 362 0.51 26.43 -12.37
N HIS A 363 0.31 27.73 -12.20
CA HIS A 363 -0.58 28.59 -12.99
C HIS A 363 -0.58 28.36 -14.54
N TRP A 364 0.53 27.93 -15.18
CA TRP A 364 0.53 27.67 -16.64
C TRP A 364 -0.42 26.52 -17.05
N VAL A 365 -0.74 25.64 -16.11
CA VAL A 365 -1.68 24.52 -16.34
C VAL A 365 -3.12 25.00 -16.48
N ASP A 366 -3.47 26.17 -15.95
CA ASP A 366 -4.77 26.78 -16.19
C ASP A 366 -4.95 27.15 -17.68
N VAL A 367 -3.86 27.21 -18.46
CA VAL A 367 -3.87 27.37 -19.93
C VAL A 367 -4.09 26.03 -20.66
N VAL A 368 -3.61 24.91 -20.11
CA VAL A 368 -3.74 23.56 -20.71
C VAL A 368 -5.11 22.94 -20.44
N GLY A 369 -5.78 23.36 -19.36
CA GLY A 369 -7.16 22.97 -19.04
C GLY A 369 -7.28 21.81 -18.03
N ALA A 370 -8.51 21.49 -17.63
CA ALA A 370 -8.78 20.53 -16.56
C ALA A 370 -8.40 19.08 -16.90
N ASP A 371 -8.34 18.73 -18.19
CA ASP A 371 -7.97 17.39 -18.63
C ASP A 371 -6.52 17.05 -18.21
N PHE A 372 -5.61 18.02 -18.25
CA PHE A 372 -4.26 17.84 -17.74
C PHE A 372 -4.23 17.59 -16.24
N LYS A 373 -5.05 18.31 -15.46
CA LYS A 373 -5.17 18.10 -14.01
C LYS A 373 -5.72 16.71 -13.68
N MET A 374 -6.62 16.17 -14.50
CA MET A 374 -7.09 14.80 -14.36
C MET A 374 -5.97 13.79 -14.66
N VAL A 375 -5.22 13.98 -15.75
CA VAL A 375 -4.08 13.12 -16.10
C VAL A 375 -3.02 13.14 -14.99
N ALA A 376 -2.68 14.31 -14.46
CA ALA A 376 -1.72 14.45 -13.36
C ALA A 376 -2.16 13.72 -12.09
N GLN A 377 -3.46 13.77 -11.74
CA GLN A 377 -4.01 13.01 -10.61
C GLN A 377 -3.88 11.49 -10.81
N VAL A 378 -4.24 10.99 -12.00
CA VAL A 378 -4.10 9.57 -12.32
C VAL A 378 -2.63 9.17 -12.30
N ALA A 379 -1.74 10.01 -12.82
CA ALA A 379 -0.30 9.78 -12.80
C ALA A 379 0.26 9.70 -11.37
N GLU A 380 -0.18 10.57 -10.46
CA GLU A 380 0.21 10.51 -9.04
C GLU A 380 -0.27 9.23 -8.35
N VAL A 381 -1.48 8.75 -8.69
CA VAL A 381 -1.98 7.45 -8.20
C VAL A 381 -1.16 6.29 -8.77
N CYS A 382 -0.87 6.28 -10.06
CA CYS A 382 -0.03 5.26 -10.69
C CYS A 382 1.38 5.22 -10.07
N ARG A 383 1.97 6.40 -9.80
CA ARG A 383 3.23 6.53 -9.06
C ARG A 383 3.15 5.86 -7.69
N ARG A 384 2.07 6.09 -6.94
CA ARG A 384 1.85 5.46 -5.63
C ARG A 384 1.70 3.94 -5.71
N CYS A 385 0.97 3.44 -6.69
CA CYS A 385 0.83 2.01 -6.94
C CYS A 385 2.18 1.35 -7.27
N MET A 386 3.05 2.03 -8.03
CA MET A 386 4.43 1.60 -8.24
C MET A 386 5.24 1.62 -6.93
N TRP A 387 5.18 2.73 -6.19
CA TRP A 387 5.89 2.91 -4.92
C TRP A 387 5.54 1.82 -3.90
N ASN A 388 4.28 1.35 -3.89
CA ASN A 388 3.81 0.29 -2.99
C ASN A 388 4.62 -1.00 -3.15
N PHE A 389 5.09 -1.34 -4.36
CA PHE A 389 5.87 -2.55 -4.59
C PHE A 389 7.14 -2.55 -3.77
N PHE A 390 7.91 -1.46 -3.85
CA PHE A 390 9.19 -1.31 -3.19
C PHE A 390 9.02 -1.03 -1.70
N ARG A 391 7.94 -0.34 -1.29
CA ARG A 391 7.64 -0.10 0.12
C ARG A 391 7.37 -1.40 0.87
N VAL A 392 6.51 -2.25 0.32
CA VAL A 392 6.14 -3.54 0.92
C VAL A 392 7.33 -4.49 0.90
N GLU A 393 8.06 -4.53 -0.20
CA GLU A 393 9.30 -5.30 -0.31
C GLU A 393 10.33 -4.88 0.76
N TRP A 394 10.52 -3.58 0.98
CA TRP A 394 11.42 -3.10 2.03
C TRP A 394 10.94 -3.51 3.42
N GLN A 395 9.63 -3.51 3.65
CA GLN A 395 9.05 -4.00 4.90
C GLN A 395 9.29 -5.52 5.09
N CYS A 396 9.19 -6.33 4.02
CA CYS A 396 9.56 -7.75 4.05
C CYS A 396 11.02 -7.94 4.44
N VAL A 397 11.94 -7.16 3.85
CA VAL A 397 13.37 -7.22 4.14
C VAL A 397 13.64 -6.82 5.60
N LYS A 398 12.99 -5.77 6.12
CA LYS A 398 13.06 -5.38 7.54
C LYS A 398 12.59 -6.47 8.51
N LEU A 399 11.64 -7.30 8.08
CA LEU A 399 11.16 -8.45 8.84
C LEU A 399 12.05 -9.70 8.69
N GLY A 400 13.14 -9.61 7.91
CA GLY A 400 14.07 -10.71 7.68
C GLY A 400 13.54 -11.77 6.71
N TRP A 401 12.56 -11.44 5.87
CA TRP A 401 12.07 -12.37 4.86
C TRP A 401 13.08 -12.52 3.72
N LEU A 402 13.42 -13.77 3.39
CA LEU A 402 14.25 -14.13 2.26
C LEU A 402 13.42 -14.99 1.29
N PRO A 403 13.65 -14.87 -0.03
CA PRO A 403 12.99 -15.75 -0.99
C PRO A 403 13.31 -17.21 -0.67
N PRO A 404 12.34 -18.13 -0.78
CA PRO A 404 12.65 -19.55 -0.66
C PRO A 404 13.64 -19.96 -1.77
N LEU A 405 14.69 -20.71 -1.39
CA LEU A 405 15.76 -21.19 -2.28
C LEU A 405 15.25 -22.04 -3.46
N HIS A 406 14.00 -22.52 -3.37
CA HIS A 406 13.30 -23.21 -4.43
C HIS A 406 11.85 -22.68 -4.54
N PRO A 407 11.29 -22.54 -5.76
CA PRO A 407 9.87 -22.25 -5.91
C PRO A 407 9.06 -23.35 -5.19
N PRO A 408 7.97 -23.01 -4.48
CA PRO A 408 7.16 -24.01 -3.82
C PRO A 408 6.60 -24.96 -4.87
N ALA A 409 7.02 -26.23 -4.82
CA ALA A 409 6.34 -27.29 -5.53
C ALA A 409 4.87 -27.25 -5.08
N SER A 410 3.94 -27.25 -6.04
CA SER A 410 2.51 -27.23 -5.73
C SER A 410 2.11 -28.51 -5.00
N ARG A 411 2.26 -28.55 -3.68
CA ARG A 411 1.62 -29.56 -2.84
C ARG A 411 0.15 -29.19 -2.75
N SER A 412 -0.65 -29.73 -3.67
CA SER A 412 -2.09 -29.90 -3.41
C SER A 412 -2.21 -31.03 -2.40
N THR A 413 -2.32 -30.68 -1.13
CA THR A 413 -2.67 -31.64 -0.07
C THR A 413 -4.17 -31.89 -0.19
N TYR A 414 -4.56 -33.05 -0.70
CA TYR A 414 -5.96 -33.51 -0.65
C TYR A 414 -6.14 -34.33 0.62
N TYR A 415 -7.06 -33.93 1.48
CA TYR A 415 -7.55 -34.77 2.57
C TYR A 415 -8.68 -35.65 2.02
N VAL A 416 -8.49 -36.97 2.05
CA VAL A 416 -9.58 -37.91 1.78
C VAL A 416 -10.22 -38.24 3.12
N LEU A 417 -11.46 -37.78 3.32
CA LEU A 417 -12.28 -38.21 4.46
C LEU A 417 -12.71 -39.65 4.19
N LYS A 418 -12.30 -40.58 5.07
CA LYS A 418 -12.80 -41.95 5.06
C LYS A 418 -14.17 -41.94 5.75
N GLY A 419 -15.24 -42.09 4.98
CA GLY A 419 -16.52 -42.52 5.54
C GLY A 419 -16.43 -44.01 5.83
N ASP A 420 -16.62 -44.40 7.09
CA ASP A 420 -17.75 -45.24 7.49
C ASP A 420 -17.71 -45.55 9.00
N GLU A 421 -18.89 -45.98 9.46
CA GLU A 421 -19.39 -46.15 10.82
C GLU A 421 -18.38 -46.63 11.87
N ASP A 422 -18.56 -46.10 13.09
CA ASP A 422 -17.86 -46.42 14.35
C ASP A 422 -16.45 -45.81 14.55
N GLY A 423 -16.46 -44.52 14.94
CA GLY A 423 -15.80 -44.04 16.16
C GLY A 423 -14.29 -44.24 16.35
N ASP A 424 -13.46 -43.62 15.50
CA ASP A 424 -12.21 -42.96 15.92
C ASP A 424 -11.65 -42.08 14.78
N GLU A 425 -11.53 -40.75 14.97
CA GLU A 425 -10.99 -39.83 13.96
C GLU A 425 -9.45 -39.86 13.97
N SER A 426 -8.82 -40.41 12.92
CA SER A 426 -7.38 -40.24 12.68
C SER A 426 -7.11 -39.70 11.26
N LEU A 427 -6.38 -38.59 11.17
CA LEU A 427 -5.94 -37.94 9.93
C LEU A 427 -4.68 -38.63 9.40
N LEU A 428 -4.75 -39.24 8.21
CA LEU A 428 -3.58 -39.76 7.50
C LEU A 428 -3.13 -38.77 6.42
N GLU A 429 -1.91 -38.25 6.54
CA GLU A 429 -1.25 -37.45 5.49
C GLU A 429 -0.68 -38.35 4.39
N LEU A 430 -1.20 -38.26 3.17
CA LEU A 430 -0.62 -38.94 2.00
C LEU A 430 0.29 -37.97 1.23
N SER A 431 1.61 -38.16 1.32
CA SER A 431 2.59 -37.45 0.50
C SER A 431 2.82 -38.22 -0.81
N ALA A 432 2.08 -37.89 -1.87
CA ALA A 432 2.40 -38.38 -3.22
C ALA A 432 3.34 -37.40 -3.93
N SER A 433 4.52 -37.86 -4.35
CA SER A 433 5.36 -37.18 -5.34
C SER A 433 4.84 -37.50 -6.75
N VAL A 434 4.49 -36.47 -7.52
CA VAL A 434 4.10 -36.63 -8.93
C VAL A 434 5.37 -36.78 -9.78
N PRO A 435 5.53 -37.84 -10.59
CA PRO A 435 6.64 -37.94 -11.54
C PRO A 435 6.41 -37.02 -12.75
N THR A 436 7.43 -36.26 -13.13
CA THR A 436 7.43 -35.36 -14.30
C THR A 436 7.84 -36.07 -15.60
N SER A 437 7.20 -37.19 -15.98
CA SER A 437 7.42 -37.83 -17.29
C SER A 437 6.26 -38.77 -17.70
N PRO A 438 5.82 -38.79 -18.97
CA PRO A 438 4.59 -39.48 -19.38
C PRO A 438 4.71 -40.97 -19.74
N THR A 439 5.75 -41.70 -19.32
CA THR A 439 5.98 -43.09 -19.77
C THR A 439 6.32 -44.14 -18.70
N SER A 440 5.92 -43.96 -17.44
CA SER A 440 6.06 -45.03 -16.43
C SER A 440 4.72 -45.43 -15.78
N PRO A 441 4.46 -46.74 -15.58
CA PRO A 441 3.26 -47.20 -14.91
C PRO A 441 3.23 -46.74 -13.43
N PRO A 442 2.04 -46.60 -12.83
CA PRO A 442 1.91 -46.05 -11.48
C PRO A 442 2.60 -46.96 -10.45
N PRO A 443 3.25 -46.39 -9.41
CA PRO A 443 3.84 -47.17 -8.34
C PRO A 443 2.74 -47.85 -7.50
N VAL A 444 2.93 -49.13 -7.20
CA VAL A 444 2.08 -49.88 -6.27
C VAL A 444 2.29 -49.33 -4.85
N PRO A 445 1.23 -49.08 -4.05
CA PRO A 445 1.39 -48.55 -2.70
C PRO A 445 2.07 -49.59 -1.80
N HIS A 446 3.22 -49.25 -1.21
CA HIS A 446 3.78 -49.97 -0.07
C HIS A 446 3.11 -49.47 1.21
N LEU A 447 2.38 -50.35 1.90
CA LEU A 447 1.99 -50.14 3.30
C LEU A 447 3.25 -50.22 4.17
N ILE A 448 3.65 -49.08 4.74
CA ILE A 448 4.60 -49.07 5.85
C ILE A 448 3.79 -49.38 7.10
N ASN A 449 3.97 -50.58 7.65
CA ASN A 449 3.42 -50.97 8.94
C ASN A 449 4.58 -51.00 9.94
N ASP A 450 4.72 -49.94 10.73
CA ASP A 450 5.65 -49.93 11.86
C ASP A 450 5.03 -50.73 13.01
N ASN A 451 5.26 -52.03 13.03
CA ASN A 451 5.38 -52.75 14.29
C ASN A 451 6.37 -53.92 14.19
N ASN A 452 7.29 -53.89 15.13
CA ASN A 452 8.52 -54.64 15.23
C ASN A 452 8.27 -56.14 15.49
N LYS A 453 8.82 -57.06 14.65
CA LYS A 453 9.58 -58.27 15.03
C LYS A 453 9.67 -59.34 13.91
N HIS A 454 10.93 -59.68 13.62
CA HIS A 454 11.47 -60.98 13.24
C HIS A 454 11.26 -61.59 11.83
N SER A 455 12.41 -62.13 11.38
CA SER A 455 12.63 -63.20 10.42
C SER A 455 12.70 -62.84 8.94
N VAL A 456 13.95 -62.64 8.51
CA VAL A 456 14.44 -62.91 7.17
C VAL A 456 14.14 -64.37 6.82
N THR A 457 13.41 -64.62 5.73
CA THR A 457 13.52 -65.90 5.00
C THR A 457 13.25 -65.66 3.52
N THR A 458 14.30 -65.83 2.73
CA THR A 458 14.26 -65.93 1.27
C THR A 458 13.74 -67.31 0.88
N LEU A 459 12.80 -67.43 -0.06
CA LEU A 459 12.62 -68.66 -0.81
C LEU A 459 12.17 -68.43 -2.26
N HIS A 460 13.01 -68.91 -3.18
CA HIS A 460 12.78 -69.12 -4.60
C HIS A 460 11.69 -70.18 -4.86
N HIS A 461 10.90 -70.03 -5.95
CA HIS A 461 10.62 -71.04 -7.00
C HIS A 461 9.48 -70.51 -7.91
N HIS A 462 9.63 -70.30 -9.23
CA HIS A 462 9.72 -71.23 -10.38
C HIS A 462 8.37 -71.48 -11.10
N VAL A 463 8.26 -70.90 -12.31
CA VAL A 463 7.77 -71.49 -13.60
C VAL A 463 6.33 -72.01 -13.71
N LYS A 464 5.56 -71.48 -14.68
CA LYS A 464 5.17 -72.22 -15.91
C LYS A 464 4.53 -71.34 -17.00
N GLN A 465 4.85 -71.73 -18.23
CA GLN A 465 4.43 -71.21 -19.54
C GLN A 465 2.99 -71.59 -19.93
N GLY A 466 2.48 -70.86 -20.93
CA GLY A 466 1.41 -71.26 -21.86
C GLY A 466 0.65 -70.01 -22.30
N GLY A 467 0.57 -69.57 -23.55
CA GLY A 467 0.71 -70.25 -24.83
C GLY A 467 -0.55 -69.95 -25.66
N VAL A 468 -0.41 -69.08 -26.65
CA VAL A 468 -1.09 -69.06 -27.97
C VAL A 468 -2.63 -68.91 -28.00
N ASP A 469 -3.15 -67.84 -28.61
CA ASP A 469 -3.83 -67.97 -29.92
C ASP A 469 -4.07 -66.64 -30.66
N LYS A 470 -4.01 -66.75 -32.00
CA LYS A 470 -4.16 -65.71 -33.03
C LYS A 470 -5.60 -65.63 -33.54
N HIS A 471 -5.87 -64.60 -34.35
CA HIS A 471 -6.93 -64.38 -35.37
C HIS A 471 -7.73 -63.11 -35.05
N VAL A 472 -7.96 -62.13 -35.95
CA VAL A 472 -7.59 -61.80 -37.34
C VAL A 472 -7.60 -60.28 -37.42
#